data_AF-A0A4Y9REX6-F1
#
_entry.id   AF-A0A4Y9REX6-F1
#
_cell.length_a   1.000
_cell.length_b   1.000
_cell.length_c   1.000
_cell.angle_alpha   90.00
_cell.angle_beta   90.00
_cell.angle_gamma   90.00
#
_symmetry.space_group_name_H-M   'P 1'
#
loop_
_entity.id
_entity.type
_entity.pdbx_description
1 polymer ?
#
loop_
_entity_poly.entity_id
_entity_poly.type
_entity_poly.pdbx_seq_one_letter_code
_entity_poly.pdbx_strand_id
1 'polypeptide(L)'
;MSIDALFRQLSELQAEFNRRNEQLKRRSEIRPRSVDLRPQHIMEQAIREEIGLRRARGDKFRVIAAALNAKGLLGMKGGRWYEVSVRNYCEKQGL
;
A
#
# COMPACT_ATOMS: atom_id res chain seq x y z
N MET A 1 15.67 -39.71 16.87
CA MET A 1 15.68 -39.02 15.56
C MET A 1 17.12 -38.99 15.09
N SER A 2 17.44 -39.50 13.90
CA SER A 2 18.83 -39.59 13.39
C SER A 2 19.25 -38.28 12.72
N ILE A 3 20.54 -37.93 12.78
CA ILE A 3 21.12 -36.75 12.10
C ILE A 3 20.83 -36.80 10.59
N ASP A 4 20.90 -37.99 9.98
CA ASP A 4 20.57 -38.18 8.56
C ASP A 4 19.11 -37.88 8.23
N ALA A 5 18.20 -38.15 9.19
CA ALA A 5 16.79 -37.84 9.04
C ALA A 5 16.56 -36.31 9.10
N LEU A 6 17.25 -35.61 10.00
CA LEU A 6 17.21 -34.15 10.08
C LEU A 6 17.77 -33.49 8.81
N PHE A 7 18.84 -34.04 8.23
CA PHE A 7 19.45 -33.50 7.03
C PHE A 7 18.55 -33.66 5.79
N ARG A 8 17.85 -34.81 5.68
CA ARG A 8 16.82 -35.02 4.65
C ARG A 8 15.66 -34.05 4.81
N GLN A 9 15.17 -33.89 6.03
CA GLN A 9 14.04 -33.01 6.33
C GLN A 9 14.38 -31.54 6.05
N LEU A 10 15.59 -31.09 6.35
CA LEU A 10 16.09 -29.75 5.98
C LEU A 10 16.19 -29.57 4.47
N SER A 11 16.67 -30.60 3.75
CA SER A 11 16.78 -30.55 2.29
C SER A 11 15.42 -30.47 1.61
N GLU A 12 14.43 -31.20 2.12
CA GLU A 12 13.04 -31.16 1.64
C GLU A 12 12.40 -29.79 1.88
N LEU A 13 12.60 -29.21 3.07
CA LEU A 13 12.07 -27.90 3.43
C LEU A 13 12.68 -26.79 2.55
N GLN A 14 13.98 -26.88 2.27
CA GLN A 14 14.67 -25.95 1.37
C GLN A 14 14.13 -26.06 -0.07
N ALA A 15 13.88 -27.28 -0.55
CA ALA A 15 13.30 -27.51 -1.86
C ALA A 15 11.85 -27.01 -1.96
N GLU A 16 11.07 -27.12 -0.87
CA GLU A 16 9.73 -26.56 -0.79
C GLU A 16 9.74 -25.03 -0.82
N PHE A 17 10.62 -24.40 -0.03
CA PHE A 17 10.80 -22.95 -0.05
C PHE A 17 11.15 -22.42 -1.45
N ASN A 18 12.08 -23.09 -2.14
CA ASN A 18 12.45 -22.72 -3.50
C ASN A 18 11.28 -22.84 -4.49
N ARG A 19 10.52 -23.94 -4.41
CA ARG A 19 9.30 -24.13 -5.24
C ARG A 19 8.25 -23.06 -4.97
N ARG A 20 8.04 -22.71 -3.70
CA ARG A 20 7.10 -21.65 -3.28
C ARG A 20 7.50 -20.30 -3.85
N ASN A 21 8.79 -19.95 -3.77
CA ASN A 21 9.31 -18.69 -4.32
C ASN A 21 9.21 -18.64 -5.84
N GLU A 22 9.45 -19.75 -6.53
CA GLU A 22 9.30 -19.81 -7.98
C GLU A 22 7.83 -19.66 -8.41
N GLN A 23 6.89 -20.27 -7.67
CA GLN A 23 5.46 -20.05 -7.89
C GLN A 23 5.05 -18.60 -7.64
N LEU A 24 5.59 -17.95 -6.61
CA LEU A 24 5.32 -16.53 -6.34
C LEU A 24 5.85 -15.63 -7.47
N LYS A 25 7.05 -15.91 -7.99
CA LYS A 25 7.61 -15.21 -9.15
C LYS A 25 6.71 -15.36 -10.39
N ARG A 26 6.29 -16.59 -10.72
CA ARG A 26 5.36 -16.85 -11.85
C ARG A 26 3.99 -16.19 -11.64
N ARG A 27 3.47 -16.15 -10.41
CA ARG A 27 2.23 -15.43 -10.07
C ARG A 27 2.41 -13.92 -10.17
N SER A 28 3.60 -13.38 -9.91
CA SER A 28 3.92 -11.97 -10.11
C SER A 28 4.22 -11.60 -11.58
N GLU A 29 4.53 -12.59 -12.43
CA GLU A 29 4.61 -12.42 -13.89
C GLU A 29 3.23 -12.32 -14.56
N ILE A 30 2.15 -12.64 -13.84
CA ILE A 30 0.82 -12.10 -14.17
C ILE A 30 0.96 -10.60 -14.02
N ARG A 31 1.18 -9.90 -15.15
CA ARG A 31 1.48 -8.47 -15.22
C ARG A 31 0.72 -7.74 -14.11
N PRO A 32 1.39 -7.28 -13.03
CA PRO A 32 0.73 -6.36 -12.15
C PRO A 32 0.33 -5.21 -13.05
N ARG A 33 -0.96 -4.90 -13.10
CA ARG A 33 -1.49 -3.72 -13.79
C ARG A 33 -0.55 -2.59 -13.42
N SER A 34 0.28 -2.16 -14.37
CA SER A 34 1.56 -1.51 -14.11
C SER A 34 1.38 -0.53 -12.96
N VAL A 35 1.84 -0.89 -11.75
CA VAL A 35 1.79 0.04 -10.63
C VAL A 35 2.73 1.13 -11.09
N ASP A 36 2.16 2.25 -11.50
CA ASP A 36 2.92 3.33 -12.07
C ASP A 36 3.70 3.95 -10.92
N LEU A 37 4.94 3.49 -10.72
CA LEU A 37 5.80 3.85 -9.59
C LEU A 37 6.39 5.27 -9.71
N ARG A 38 5.86 6.13 -10.59
CA ARG A 38 6.24 7.54 -10.60
C ARG A 38 5.98 8.12 -9.21
N PRO A 39 6.90 8.93 -8.63
CA PRO A 39 6.76 9.45 -7.26
C PRO A 39 5.41 10.11 -6.97
N GLN A 40 4.82 10.75 -7.98
CA GLN A 40 3.48 11.33 -7.94
C GLN A 40 2.34 10.34 -7.64
N HIS A 41 2.40 9.12 -8.17
CA HIS A 41 1.38 8.10 -7.94
C HIS A 41 1.54 7.41 -6.59
N ILE A 42 2.78 7.23 -6.12
CA ILE A 42 3.04 6.74 -4.76
C ILE A 42 2.45 7.72 -3.74
N MET A 43 2.64 9.02 -3.97
CA MET A 43 2.07 10.07 -3.12
C MET A 43 0.54 10.08 -3.18
N GLU A 44 -0.06 9.97 -4.38
CA GLU A 44 -1.51 9.92 -4.53
C GLU A 44 -2.14 8.71 -3.82
N GLN A 45 -1.50 7.55 -3.90
CA GLN A 45 -1.96 6.35 -3.21
C GLN A 45 -1.87 6.51 -1.69
N ALA A 46 -0.76 7.05 -1.17
CA ALA A 46 -0.62 7.32 0.26
C ALA A 46 -1.67 8.31 0.78
N ILE A 47 -1.99 9.35 0.00
CA ILE A 47 -3.06 10.30 0.30
C ILE A 47 -4.43 9.59 0.33
N ARG A 48 -4.72 8.75 -0.68
CA ARG A 48 -5.98 8.01 -0.77
C ARG A 48 -6.18 7.09 0.42
N GLU A 49 -5.16 6.33 0.79
CA GLU A 49 -5.19 5.40 1.92
C GLU A 49 -5.37 6.14 3.25
N GLU A 50 -4.63 7.21 3.48
CA GLU A 50 -4.78 8.02 4.70
C GLU A 50 -6.17 8.64 4.83
N ILE A 51 -6.71 9.21 3.75
CA ILE A 51 -8.06 9.79 3.73
C ILE A 51 -9.09 8.69 3.98
N GLY A 52 -9.00 7.56 3.27
CA GLY A 52 -9.94 6.44 3.41
C GLY A 52 -9.98 5.88 4.84
N LEU A 53 -8.82 5.66 5.45
CA LEU A 53 -8.72 5.17 6.83
C LEU A 53 -9.38 6.13 7.83
N ARG A 54 -9.24 7.43 7.64
CA ARG A 54 -9.82 8.44 8.52
C ARG A 54 -11.32 8.61 8.30
N ARG A 55 -11.78 8.54 7.05
CA ARG A 55 -13.21 8.54 6.71
C ARG A 55 -13.93 7.35 7.32
N ALA A 56 -13.33 6.16 7.27
CA ALA A 56 -13.87 4.97 7.91
C ALA A 56 -14.00 5.11 9.44
N ARG A 57 -13.16 5.93 10.09
CA ARG A 57 -13.27 6.27 11.52
C ARG A 57 -14.30 7.35 11.82
N GLY A 58 -14.88 7.99 10.81
CA GLY A 58 -15.81 9.10 10.96
C GLY A 58 -15.14 10.46 11.18
N ASP A 59 -13.84 10.61 10.90
CA ASP A 59 -13.15 11.89 11.04
C ASP A 59 -13.80 12.96 10.15
N LYS A 60 -14.00 14.16 10.71
CA LYS A 60 -14.45 15.34 9.95
C LYS A 60 -13.37 15.76 8.96
N PHE A 61 -13.76 16.25 7.79
CA PHE A 61 -12.83 16.65 6.72
C PHE A 61 -11.75 17.66 7.19
N ARG A 62 -12.08 18.60 8.08
CA ARG A 62 -11.11 19.52 8.69
C ARG A 62 -9.99 18.80 9.45
N VAL A 63 -10.33 17.73 10.19
CA VAL A 63 -9.37 16.93 10.96
C VAL A 63 -8.45 16.17 10.01
N ILE A 64 -9.02 15.59 8.94
CA ILE A 64 -8.26 14.90 7.90
C ILE A 64 -7.27 15.87 7.23
N ALA A 65 -7.70 17.06 6.85
CA ALA A 65 -6.84 18.08 6.25
C ALA A 65 -5.67 18.47 7.18
N ALA A 66 -5.94 18.67 8.47
CA ALA A 66 -4.90 18.96 9.45
C ALA A 66 -3.87 17.82 9.55
N ALA A 67 -4.34 16.57 9.57
CA ALA A 67 -3.46 15.40 9.62
C ALA A 67 -2.58 15.25 8.37
N LEU A 68 -3.14 15.43 7.17
CA LEU A 68 -2.39 15.38 5.91
C LEU A 68 -1.29 16.45 5.89
N ASN A 69 -1.64 17.68 6.27
CA ASN A 69 -0.67 18.78 6.35
C ASN A 69 0.43 18.52 7.38
N ALA A 70 0.10 17.96 8.54
CA ALA A 70 1.07 17.62 9.57
C ALA A 70 2.06 16.53 9.11
N LYS A 71 1.62 15.64 8.22
CA LYS A 71 2.45 14.61 7.58
C LYS A 71 3.27 15.15 6.38
N GLY A 72 3.11 16.41 6.02
CA GLY A 72 3.75 16.99 4.84
C GLY A 72 3.20 16.47 3.50
N LEU A 73 2.03 15.82 3.51
CA LEU A 73 1.37 15.35 2.30
C LEU A 73 0.73 16.55 1.60
N LEU A 74 1.33 16.99 0.50
CA LEU A 74 0.82 18.12 -0.28
C LEU A 74 -0.46 17.74 -1.03
N GLY A 75 -1.35 18.71 -1.22
CA GLY A 75 -2.55 18.57 -2.03
C GLY A 75 -2.24 18.46 -3.52
N MET A 76 -3.26 18.13 -4.33
CA MET A 76 -3.10 17.86 -5.78
C MET A 76 -2.45 18.99 -6.59
N LYS A 77 -2.46 20.24 -6.11
CA LYS A 77 -1.80 21.40 -6.74
C LYS A 77 -0.49 21.81 -6.04
N GLY A 78 0.09 20.95 -5.22
CA GLY A 78 1.28 21.24 -4.42
C GLY A 78 1.05 22.15 -3.20
N GLY A 79 -0.19 22.56 -2.94
CA GLY A 79 -0.56 23.41 -1.80
C GLY A 79 -0.97 22.61 -0.55
N ARG A 80 -1.31 23.33 0.53
CA ARG A 80 -1.87 22.72 1.75
C ARG A 80 -3.27 22.16 1.51
N TRP A 81 -3.63 21.13 2.28
CA TRP A 81 -5.00 20.62 2.35
C TRP A 81 -5.90 21.54 3.16
N TYR A 82 -7.06 21.83 2.60
CA TYR A 82 -8.20 22.47 3.25
C TYR A 82 -9.38 21.50 3.32
N GLU A 83 -10.32 21.76 4.21
CA GLU A 83 -11.54 20.96 4.38
C GLU A 83 -12.26 20.72 3.04
N VAL A 84 -12.49 21.78 2.27
CA VAL A 84 -13.15 21.73 0.95
C VAL A 84 -12.35 20.86 -0.03
N SER A 85 -11.02 20.95 -0.02
CA SER A 85 -10.19 20.15 -0.91
C SER A 85 -10.20 18.65 -0.58
N VAL A 86 -10.30 18.30 0.71
CA VAL A 86 -10.47 16.89 1.13
C VAL A 86 -11.82 16.37 0.68
N ARG A 87 -12.90 17.13 0.90
CA ARG A 87 -14.24 16.73 0.45
C ARG A 87 -14.29 16.47 -1.05
N ASN A 88 -13.81 17.41 -1.86
CA ASN A 88 -13.79 17.28 -3.32
C ASN A 88 -12.93 16.09 -3.77
N TYR A 89 -11.84 15.79 -3.04
CA TYR A 89 -11.02 14.62 -3.31
C TYR A 89 -11.78 13.31 -3.01
N CYS A 90 -12.47 13.22 -1.87
CA CYS A 90 -13.30 12.06 -1.54
C CYS A 90 -14.39 11.83 -2.60
N GLU A 91 -15.10 12.88 -3.01
CA GLU A 91 -16.14 12.81 -4.05
C GLU A 91 -15.57 12.26 -5.37
N LYS A 92 -14.40 12.76 -5.79
CA LYS A 92 -13.72 12.28 -7.01
C LYS A 92 -13.27 10.83 -6.92
N GLN A 93 -12.88 10.36 -5.74
CA GLN A 93 -12.31 9.03 -5.52
C GLN A 93 -13.34 7.98 -5.07
N GLY A 94 -14.58 8.40 -4.76
CA GLY A 94 -15.63 7.53 -4.23
C GLY A 94 -15.36 7.06 -2.80
N LEU A 95 -14.86 7.94 -1.93
CA LEU A 95 -14.53 7.68 -0.51
C LEU A 95 -15.52 8.29 0.48
#